data_AF-A0A4Q2J5W9-F1
#
_entry.id   AF-A0A4Q2J5W9-F1
#
_cell.length_a   1.000
_cell.length_b   1.000
_cell.length_c   1.000
_cell.angle_alpha   90.00
_cell.angle_beta   90.00
_cell.angle_gamma   90.00
#
_symmetry.space_group_name_H-M   'P 1'
#
loop_
_entity.id
_entity.type
_entity.pdbx_description
1 polymer ?
#
loop_
_entity_poly.entity_id
_entity_poly.type
_entity_poly.pdbx_seq_one_letter_code
_entity_poly.pdbx_strand_id
1 'polypeptide(L)' 'MKGSSGKPRAGAVRKKGKGQKVGTGGHSRKALEGKGPTPKAEDRPYHQAHKRKAAAERAAAKSGGRSGQRSGAPRG' A
#
# COMPACT_ATOMS: atom_id res chain seq x y z
N MET A 1 -33.84 -57.46 5.06
CA MET A 1 -32.85 -56.45 4.61
C MET A 1 -33.05 -55.17 5.41
N LYS A 2 -32.10 -54.84 6.30
CA LYS A 2 -32.13 -53.59 7.09
C LYS A 2 -31.52 -52.47 6.25
N GLY A 3 -32.37 -51.70 5.58
CA GLY A 3 -31.96 -50.57 4.74
C GLY A 3 -31.23 -49.52 5.56
N SER A 4 -29.97 -49.24 5.17
CA SER A 4 -29.21 -48.13 5.70
C SER A 4 -29.81 -46.80 5.24
N SER A 5 -29.32 -45.70 5.83
CA SER A 5 -29.29 -44.35 5.25
C SER A 5 -30.28 -43.29 5.76
N GLY A 6 -30.67 -43.33 7.02
CA GLY A 6 -31.24 -42.18 7.73
C GLY A 6 -30.21 -41.13 8.20
N LYS A 7 -29.04 -41.00 7.56
CA LYS A 7 -28.12 -39.89 7.84
C LYS A 7 -28.54 -38.74 6.91
N PRO A 8 -29.04 -37.59 7.41
CA PRO A 8 -29.18 -36.42 6.54
C PRO A 8 -27.80 -36.16 5.94
N ARG A 9 -27.71 -36.10 4.61
CA ARG A 9 -26.45 -35.85 3.91
C ARG A 9 -25.95 -34.49 4.38
N ALA A 10 -25.00 -34.48 5.31
CA ALA A 10 -24.50 -33.28 6.01
C ALA A 10 -23.85 -32.23 5.07
N GLY A 11 -23.77 -32.52 3.76
CA GLY A 11 -23.30 -31.58 2.73
C GLY A 11 -24.40 -30.78 2.01
N ALA A 12 -25.69 -31.08 2.23
CA ALA A 12 -26.78 -30.42 1.50
C ALA A 12 -27.32 -29.14 2.18
N VAL A 13 -26.57 -28.53 3.09
CA VAL A 13 -26.95 -27.27 3.72
C VAL A 13 -26.56 -26.12 2.80
N ARG A 14 -27.52 -25.60 2.03
CA ARG A 14 -27.31 -24.37 1.24
C ARG A 14 -27.06 -23.20 2.19
N LYS A 15 -25.81 -22.73 2.29
CA LYS A 15 -25.52 -21.45 2.96
C LYS A 15 -26.25 -20.36 2.18
N LYS A 16 -27.19 -19.67 2.82
CA LYS A 16 -27.85 -18.49 2.24
C LYS A 16 -26.75 -17.51 1.81
N GLY A 17 -26.77 -17.12 0.54
CA GLY A 17 -25.78 -16.19 -0.01
C GLY A 17 -25.78 -14.87 0.74
N LYS A 18 -24.68 -14.11 0.63
CA LYS A 18 -24.66 -12.71 1.08
C LYS A 18 -25.82 -12.01 0.36
N GLY A 19 -26.75 -11.45 1.13
CA GLY A 19 -27.95 -10.79 0.59
C GLY A 19 -27.59 -9.75 -0.49
N GLN A 20 -28.58 -9.34 -1.27
CA GLN A 20 -28.36 -8.32 -2.31
C GLN A 20 -27.67 -7.10 -1.68
N LYS A 21 -26.60 -6.63 -2.34
CA LYS A 21 -25.86 -5.45 -1.88
C LYS A 21 -26.81 -4.26 -1.92
N VAL A 22 -27.38 -3.89 -0.78
CA VAL A 22 -28.39 -2.83 -0.69
C VAL A 22 -27.73 -1.46 -0.90
N GLY A 23 -28.18 -0.75 -1.95
CA GLY A 23 -28.02 0.69 -2.14
C GLY A 23 -26.69 1.19 -2.72
N THR A 24 -26.78 2.02 -3.76
CA THR A 24 -25.66 2.80 -4.30
C THR A 24 -25.47 4.17 -3.61
N GLY A 25 -26.29 4.52 -2.61
CA GLY A 25 -26.51 5.89 -2.09
C GLY A 25 -25.31 6.70 -1.56
N GLY A 26 -24.11 6.13 -1.54
CA GLY A 26 -22.86 6.85 -1.24
C GLY A 26 -21.76 6.71 -2.30
N HIS A 27 -21.93 5.83 -3.30
CA HIS A 27 -20.89 5.56 -4.29
C HIS A 27 -20.70 6.75 -5.24
N SER A 28 -21.78 7.42 -5.64
CA SER A 28 -21.71 8.62 -6.49
C SER A 28 -21.04 9.78 -5.75
N ARG A 29 -21.34 9.98 -4.46
CA ARG A 29 -20.68 11.01 -3.62
C ARG A 29 -19.17 10.79 -3.52
N LYS A 30 -18.75 9.54 -3.26
CA LYS A 30 -17.33 9.15 -3.24
C LYS A 30 -16.61 9.32 -4.59
N ALA A 31 -17.33 9.20 -5.71
CA ALA A 31 -16.76 9.43 -7.04
C ALA A 31 -16.61 10.92 -7.37
N LEU A 32 -17.50 11.77 -6.80
CA LEU A 32 -17.47 13.22 -6.94
C LEU A 32 -16.50 13.90 -5.97
N GLU A 33 -16.15 13.24 -4.87
CA GLU A 33 -15.03 13.62 -4.01
C GLU A 33 -13.73 13.60 -4.82
N GLY A 34 -13.19 14.77 -5.13
CA GLY A 34 -11.89 14.89 -5.78
C GLY A 34 -10.82 14.19 -4.95
N LYS A 35 -9.99 13.34 -5.57
CA LYS A 35 -8.94 12.53 -4.91
C LYS A 35 -7.74 13.35 -4.41
N GLY A 36 -7.98 14.59 -3.99
CA GLY A 36 -6.96 15.59 -3.70
C GLY A 36 -6.13 15.95 -4.94
N PRO A 37 -5.27 16.97 -4.81
CA PRO A 37 -4.25 17.22 -5.83
C PRO A 37 -3.29 16.03 -5.91
N THR A 38 -2.75 15.76 -7.10
CA THR A 38 -1.68 14.76 -7.22
C THR A 38 -0.51 15.18 -6.32
N PRO A 39 0.02 14.29 -5.45
CA PRO A 39 1.11 14.63 -4.53
C PRO A 39 2.28 15.29 -5.26
N LYS A 40 3.06 16.13 -4.58
CA LYS A 40 4.26 16.74 -5.20
C LYS A 40 5.22 15.66 -5.70
N ALA A 41 5.99 15.97 -6.74
CA ALA A 41 6.89 15.01 -7.40
C ALA A 41 7.91 14.38 -6.42
N GLU A 42 8.25 15.12 -5.38
CA GLU A 42 9.14 14.77 -4.28
C GLU A 42 8.54 13.75 -3.32
N ASP A 43 7.21 13.65 -3.23
CA ASP A 43 6.50 12.80 -2.27
C ASP A 43 5.84 11.59 -2.94
N ARG A 44 6.10 11.37 -4.24
CA ARG A 44 5.63 10.21 -5.02
C ARG A 44 6.66 9.08 -4.91
N PRO A 45 6.41 7.96 -4.20
CA PRO A 45 7.43 6.96 -3.81
C PRO A 45 8.29 6.34 -4.93
N TYR A 46 7.82 6.38 -6.18
CA TYR A 46 8.55 5.84 -7.35
C TYR A 46 8.98 6.89 -8.37
N HIS A 47 8.79 8.18 -8.08
CA HIS A 47 9.17 9.27 -8.97
C HIS A 47 10.66 9.63 -8.83
N GLN A 48 11.27 10.13 -9.90
CA GLN A 48 12.71 10.48 -9.90
C GLN A 48 13.04 11.57 -8.87
N ALA A 49 12.15 12.54 -8.68
CA ALA A 49 12.34 13.60 -7.69
C ALA A 49 12.30 13.06 -6.24
N HIS A 50 11.38 12.13 -5.92
CA HIS A 50 11.38 11.43 -4.63
C HIS A 50 12.69 10.66 -4.39
N LYS A 51 13.19 9.94 -5.40
CA LYS A 51 14.49 9.25 -5.30
C LYS A 51 15.64 10.23 -5.05
N ARG A 52 15.64 11.40 -5.71
CA ARG A 52 16.64 12.45 -5.52
C ARG A 52 16.57 13.05 -4.10
N LYS A 53 15.38 13.36 -3.60
CA LYS A 53 15.15 13.87 -2.23
C LYS A 53 15.63 12.86 -1.19
N ALA A 54 15.23 11.59 -1.30
CA ALA A 54 15.67 10.54 -0.40
C ALA A 54 17.20 10.32 -0.42
N ALA A 55 17.83 10.45 -1.59
CA ALA A 55 19.29 10.39 -1.71
C ALA A 55 19.98 11.60 -1.05
N ALA A 56 19.45 12.81 -1.24
CA ALA A 56 19.96 14.04 -0.63
C ALA A 56 19.84 14.01 0.90
N GLU A 57 18.69 13.58 1.44
CA GLU A 57 18.48 13.39 2.88
C GLU A 57 19.47 12.37 3.45
N ARG A 58 19.67 11.24 2.76
CA ARG A 58 20.66 10.23 3.15
C ARG A 58 22.09 10.76 3.09
N ALA A 59 22.42 11.61 2.11
CA ALA A 59 23.74 12.22 1.99
C ALA A 59 23.98 13.27 3.08
N ALA A 60 22.99 14.10 3.39
CA ALA A 60 23.04 15.08 4.48
C ALA A 60 23.19 14.39 5.85
N ALA A 61 22.46 13.29 6.08
CA ALA A 61 22.62 12.46 7.27
C ALA A 61 24.03 11.86 7.39
N LYS A 62 24.70 11.56 6.27
CA LYS A 62 26.08 11.04 6.25
C LYS A 62 27.15 12.13 6.30
N SER A 63 26.86 13.35 5.87
CA SER A 63 27.84 14.44 5.82
C SER A 63 28.10 15.06 7.19
N GLY A 64 27.15 14.94 8.13
CA GLY A 64 27.33 15.40 9.52
C GLY A 64 28.49 14.74 10.29
N GLY A 65 29.07 13.65 9.78
CA GLY A 65 30.24 12.99 10.37
C GLY A 65 31.47 12.89 9.46
N ARG A 66 31.47 13.47 8.25
CA ARG A 66 32.53 13.27 7.24
C ARG A 66 33.33 14.53 6.88
N SER A 67 32.98 15.69 7.42
CA SER A 67 33.72 16.94 7.18
C SER A 67 35.09 16.99 7.87
N GLY A 68 35.42 16.06 8.77
CA GLY A 68 36.68 16.08 9.53
C GLY A 68 37.84 15.22 8.99
N GLN A 69 37.64 14.36 7.98
CA GLN A 69 38.60 13.29 7.66
C GLN A 69 39.19 13.33 6.23
N ARG A 70 39.03 14.42 5.48
CA ARG A 70 39.58 14.56 4.10
C ARG A 70 40.50 15.76 3.89
N SER A 71 40.98 16.38 4.96
CA SER A 71 42.08 17.32 4.92
C SER A 71 43.36 16.59 5.36
N GLY A 72 44.03 15.87 4.44
CA GLY A 72 45.32 15.26 4.79
C GLY A 72 45.81 14.07 3.96
N ALA A 73 45.59 14.02 2.64
CA ALA A 73 46.30 13.04 1.80
C ALA A 73 46.92 13.77 0.60
N PRO A 74 48.27 13.93 0.55
CA PRO A 74 48.92 14.46 -0.65
C PRO A 74 48.76 13.43 -1.78
N ARG A 75 48.32 13.90 -2.94
CA ARG A 75 48.38 13.12 -4.16
C ARG A 75 49.82 13.21 -4.65
N GLY A 76 50.59 12.15 -4.39
CA GLY A 76 51.85 11.87 -5.08
C GLY A 76 51.59 11.35 -6.48
#